data_AF-A0A5D6WED2-F1
#
_entry.id   AF-A0A5D6WED2-F1
#
_cell.length_a   1.000
_cell.length_b   1.000
_cell.length_c   1.000
_cell.angle_alpha   90.00
_cell.angle_beta   90.00
_cell.angle_gamma   90.00
#
_symmetry.space_group_name_H-M   'P 1'
#
loop_
_entity.id
_entity.type
_entity.pdbx_description
1 polymer ?
#
loop_
_entity_poly.entity_id
_entity_poly.type
_entity_poly.pdbx_seq_one_letter_code
_entity_poly.pdbx_strand_id
1 'polypeptide(L)'
;MLFNSYEFIFLYLPIVFVVYFSLAHYRKTKAATFWLVIASIGFYGYWDVKYVPLLLASIVFNYLVGARLEKSAHKKRFLAFGITCNMLLLGYFKYTGFFLETLNGLTGRAYDIPNIILPLGISFFTFTQTAYLIDAYRGETQGYSFLTYCLFVTIFPHLIAGPIIYHKSMIPQFSRLRNFVIN
;
A
#
# COMPACT_ATOMS: atom_id res chain seq x y z
N MET A 1 -6.58 6.68 12.94
CA MET A 1 -7.84 6.50 13.69
C MET A 1 -8.08 5.00 13.78
N LEU A 2 -8.61 4.50 14.91
CA LEU A 2 -8.87 3.06 15.04
C LEU A 2 -10.20 2.69 14.38
N PHE A 3 -10.29 1.47 13.84
CA PHE A 3 -11.52 0.98 13.18
C PHE A 3 -12.72 0.85 14.13
N ASN A 4 -12.47 0.62 15.41
CA ASN A 4 -13.49 0.49 16.43
C ASN A 4 -13.82 1.82 17.14
N SER A 5 -13.27 2.95 16.68
CA SER A 5 -13.58 4.25 17.28
C SER A 5 -14.91 4.81 16.79
N TYR A 6 -15.58 5.58 17.66
CA TYR A 6 -16.81 6.29 17.29
C TYR A 6 -16.57 7.30 16.16
N GLU A 7 -15.42 7.97 16.14
CA GLU A 7 -15.02 8.85 15.05
C GLU A 7 -14.97 8.12 13.71
N PHE A 8 -14.49 6.88 13.68
CA PHE A 8 -14.43 6.10 12.45
C PHE A 8 -15.83 5.70 11.98
N ILE A 9 -16.62 5.13 12.90
CA ILE A 9 -17.92 4.53 12.58
C ILE A 9 -18.96 5.60 12.23
N PHE A 10 -19.02 6.70 12.99
CA PHE A 10 -20.10 7.68 12.88
C PHE A 10 -19.75 8.94 12.07
N LEU A 11 -18.47 9.21 11.83
CA LEU A 11 -18.07 10.42 11.10
C LEU A 11 -17.31 10.06 9.82
N TYR A 12 -16.18 9.38 9.93
CA TYR A 12 -15.32 9.12 8.78
C TYR A 12 -15.96 8.20 7.74
N LEU A 13 -16.45 7.02 8.15
CA LEU A 13 -17.03 6.04 7.24
C LEU A 13 -18.28 6.57 6.51
N PRO A 14 -19.25 7.23 7.19
CA PRO A 14 -20.39 7.84 6.51
C PRO A 14 -19.99 8.91 5.50
N ILE A 15 -19.03 9.78 5.83
CA ILE A 15 -18.54 10.81 4.89
C ILE A 15 -17.92 10.15 3.65
N VAL A 16 -17.06 9.15 3.84
CA VAL A 16 -16.42 8.43 2.74
C VAL A 16 -17.48 7.80 1.82
N PHE A 17 -18.49 7.15 2.39
CA PHE A 17 -19.56 6.50 1.64
C PHE A 17 -20.48 7.49 0.92
N VAL A 18 -20.93 8.55 1.60
CA VAL A 18 -21.79 9.57 1.00
C VAL A 18 -21.12 10.17 -0.23
N VAL A 19 -19.85 10.58 -0.14
CA VAL A 19 -19.13 11.16 -1.27
C VAL A 19 -18.90 10.11 -2.37
N TYR A 20 -18.50 8.89 -2.01
CA TYR A 20 -18.29 7.80 -2.98
C TYR A 20 -19.56 7.50 -3.79
N PHE A 21 -20.68 7.24 -3.10
CA PHE A 21 -21.95 6.91 -3.75
C PHE A 21 -22.56 8.11 -4.47
N SER A 22 -22.36 9.34 -3.99
CA SER A 22 -22.79 10.54 -4.72
C SER A 22 -22.05 10.66 -6.05
N LEU A 23 -20.72 10.51 -6.07
CA LEU A 23 -19.93 10.52 -7.31
C LEU A 23 -20.31 9.37 -8.24
N ALA A 24 -20.60 8.19 -7.68
CA ALA A 24 -21.06 7.03 -8.42
C ALA A 24 -22.44 7.27 -9.07
N HIS A 25 -23.37 7.92 -8.34
CA HIS A 25 -24.70 8.29 -8.83
C HIS A 25 -24.62 9.20 -10.07
N TYR A 26 -23.69 10.16 -10.09
CA TYR A 26 -23.40 10.99 -11.26
C TYR A 26 -22.60 10.29 -12.37
N ARG A 27 -22.47 8.96 -12.32
CA ARG A 27 -21.70 8.12 -13.26
C ARG A 27 -20.21 8.49 -13.33
N LYS A 28 -19.65 9.15 -12.32
CA LYS A 28 -18.23 9.54 -12.25
C LYS A 28 -17.40 8.47 -11.54
N THR A 29 -17.38 7.25 -12.10
CA THR A 29 -16.70 6.09 -11.49
C THR A 29 -15.22 6.33 -11.19
N LYS A 30 -14.48 6.96 -12.11
CA LYS A 30 -13.07 7.33 -11.88
C LYS A 30 -12.89 8.32 -10.72
N ALA A 31 -13.79 9.30 -10.59
CA ALA A 31 -13.75 10.26 -9.48
C ALA A 31 -14.07 9.58 -8.14
N ALA A 32 -15.02 8.64 -8.13
CA ALA A 32 -15.35 7.85 -6.96
C ALA A 32 -14.16 6.96 -6.52
N THR A 33 -13.47 6.31 -7.45
CA THR A 33 -12.23 5.57 -7.17
C THR A 33 -11.12 6.49 -6.63
N PHE A 34 -10.95 7.68 -7.23
CA PHE A 34 -9.99 8.67 -6.75
C PHE A 34 -10.30 9.15 -5.34
N TRP A 35 -11.57 9.42 -5.04
CA TRP A 35 -12.02 9.74 -3.69
C TRP A 35 -11.64 8.64 -2.68
N LEU A 36 -11.84 7.36 -3.01
CA LEU A 36 -11.44 6.26 -2.12
C LEU A 36 -9.92 6.22 -1.87
N VAL A 37 -9.10 6.56 -2.87
CA VAL A 37 -7.65 6.68 -2.70
C VAL A 37 -7.32 7.81 -1.74
N ILE A 38 -7.90 8.99 -1.95
CA ILE A 38 -7.68 10.16 -1.08
C ILE A 38 -8.13 9.88 0.35
N ALA A 39 -9.32 9.31 0.52
CA ALA A 39 -9.81 8.86 1.82
C ALA A 39 -8.81 7.89 2.46
N SER A 40 -8.41 6.85 1.74
CA SER A 40 -7.49 5.84 2.24
C SER A 40 -6.13 6.41 2.69
N ILE A 41 -5.56 7.33 1.91
CA ILE A 41 -4.33 8.05 2.28
C ILE A 41 -4.57 8.95 3.49
N GLY A 42 -5.71 9.63 3.57
CA GLY A 42 -6.10 10.46 4.72
C GLY A 42 -6.22 9.64 6.00
N PHE A 43 -6.82 8.46 5.92
CA PHE A 43 -6.91 7.53 7.06
C PHE A 43 -5.55 7.04 7.53
N TYR A 44 -4.65 6.70 6.60
CA TYR A 44 -3.26 6.37 6.92
C TYR A 44 -2.53 7.55 7.58
N GLY A 45 -2.67 8.74 6.99
CA GLY A 45 -2.05 9.97 7.50
C GLY A 45 -2.57 10.43 8.85
N TYR A 46 -3.79 10.03 9.26
CA TYR A 46 -4.30 10.28 10.60
C TYR A 46 -3.38 9.65 11.67
N TRP A 47 -2.76 8.50 11.39
CA TRP A 47 -1.84 7.87 12.36
C TRP A 47 -0.57 8.71 12.55
N ASP A 48 0.15 8.99 11.46
CA ASP A 48 1.26 9.96 11.45
C ASP A 48 1.51 10.42 10.01
N VAL A 49 1.31 11.72 9.77
CA VAL A 49 1.46 12.37 8.47
C VAL A 49 2.89 12.25 7.93
N LYS A 50 3.90 12.15 8.80
CA LYS A 50 5.32 12.06 8.42
C LYS A 50 5.62 10.86 7.52
N TYR A 51 4.83 9.79 7.61
CA TYR A 51 5.02 8.57 6.83
C TYR A 51 4.17 8.50 5.56
N VAL A 52 3.31 9.49 5.31
CA VAL A 52 2.55 9.58 4.05
C VAL A 52 3.50 9.70 2.84
N PRO A 53 4.54 10.57 2.85
CA PRO A 53 5.50 10.63 1.75
C PRO A 53 6.22 9.31 1.49
N LEU A 54 6.55 8.55 2.55
CA LEU A 54 7.17 7.23 2.44
C LEU A 54 6.25 6.25 1.69
N LEU A 55 4.98 6.19 2.08
CA LEU A 55 3.97 5.36 1.42
C LEU A 55 3.80 5.76 -0.06
N LEU A 56 3.64 7.05 -0.35
CA LEU A 56 3.45 7.54 -1.72
C LEU A 56 4.67 7.29 -2.60
N ALA A 57 5.88 7.56 -2.09
CA ALA A 57 7.12 7.29 -2.81
C ALA A 57 7.27 5.79 -3.10
N SER A 58 6.95 4.94 -2.13
CA SER A 58 6.95 3.48 -2.27
C SER A 58 5.95 2.99 -3.32
N ILE A 59 4.74 3.56 -3.37
CA ILE A 59 3.72 3.28 -4.41
C ILE A 59 4.24 3.69 -5.79
N VAL A 60 4.72 4.92 -5.94
CA VAL A 60 5.22 5.42 -7.23
C VAL A 60 6.39 4.57 -7.71
N PHE A 61 7.35 4.29 -6.84
CA PHE A 61 8.50 3.44 -7.15
C PHE A 61 8.08 2.07 -7.65
N ASN A 62 7.24 1.35 -6.90
CA ASN A 62 6.83 0.00 -7.27
C ASN A 62 5.98 -0.02 -8.55
N TYR A 63 5.11 0.97 -8.77
CA TYR A 63 4.36 1.09 -10.02
C TYR A 63 5.29 1.28 -11.22
N LEU A 64 6.29 2.16 -11.12
CA LEU A 64 7.25 2.41 -12.20
C LEU A 64 8.11 1.18 -12.48
N VAL A 65 8.59 0.49 -11.44
CA VAL A 65 9.34 -0.77 -11.59
C VAL A 65 8.46 -1.83 -12.25
N GLY A 66 7.22 -2.01 -11.82
CA GLY A 66 6.26 -2.95 -12.42
C GLY A 66 5.97 -2.64 -13.90
N ALA A 67 5.70 -1.37 -14.23
CA ALA A 67 5.46 -0.95 -15.60
C ALA A 67 6.70 -1.14 -16.50
N ARG A 68 7.91 -0.92 -15.96
CA ARG A 68 9.16 -1.16 -16.70
C ARG A 68 9.45 -2.65 -16.86
N LEU A 69 9.16 -3.43 -15.83
CA LEU A 69 9.31 -4.89 -15.79
C LEU A 69 8.52 -5.58 -16.89
N GLU A 70 7.27 -5.17 -17.12
CA GLU A 70 6.41 -5.73 -18.17
C GLU A 70 7.02 -5.57 -19.58
N LYS A 71 7.69 -4.44 -19.84
CA LYS A 71 8.26 -4.07 -21.14
C LYS A 71 9.73 -4.46 -21.31
N SER A 72 10.38 -5.01 -20.29
CA SER A 72 11.83 -5.27 -20.28
C SER A 72 12.16 -6.67 -20.79
N ALA A 73 13.23 -6.80 -21.58
CA ALA A 73 13.84 -8.09 -21.91
C ALA A 73 14.52 -8.74 -20.69
N HIS A 74 14.92 -7.94 -19.69
CA HIS A 74 15.61 -8.40 -18.49
C HIS A 74 14.69 -8.47 -17.26
N LYS A 75 13.53 -9.12 -17.40
CA LYS A 75 12.48 -9.13 -16.36
C LYS A 75 13.01 -9.55 -14.99
N LYS A 76 13.82 -10.60 -14.90
CA LYS A 76 14.38 -11.10 -13.64
C LYS A 76 15.20 -10.05 -12.87
N ARG A 77 15.94 -9.18 -13.57
CA ARG A 77 16.77 -8.14 -12.93
C ARG A 77 15.91 -7.04 -12.31
N PHE A 78 14.89 -6.58 -13.03
CA PHE A 78 13.95 -5.58 -12.51
C PHE A 78 13.13 -6.11 -11.34
N LEU A 79 12.71 -7.37 -11.40
CA LEU A 79 12.03 -8.04 -10.30
C LEU A 79 12.93 -8.10 -9.06
N ALA A 80 14.16 -8.62 -9.22
CA ALA A 80 15.12 -8.72 -8.13
C ALA A 80 15.42 -7.33 -7.52
N PHE A 81 15.59 -6.31 -8.35
CA PHE A 81 15.81 -4.93 -7.90
C PHE A 81 14.64 -4.41 -7.06
N GLY A 82 13.41 -4.49 -7.56
CA GLY A 82 12.23 -3.99 -6.82
C GLY A 82 11.99 -4.75 -5.51
N ILE A 83 12.11 -6.08 -5.52
CA ILE A 83 12.00 -6.89 -4.30
C ILE A 83 13.10 -6.52 -3.30
N THR A 84 14.35 -6.36 -3.76
CA THR A 84 15.47 -5.99 -2.88
C THR A 84 15.22 -4.63 -2.23
N CYS A 85 14.77 -3.63 -2.98
CA CYS A 85 14.43 -2.31 -2.41
C CYS A 85 13.30 -2.40 -1.37
N ASN A 86 12.25 -3.17 -1.65
CA ASN A 86 11.15 -3.39 -0.70
C ASN A 86 11.64 -4.08 0.59
N MET A 87 12.47 -5.13 0.46
CA MET A 87 13.03 -5.85 1.60
C MET A 87 14.01 -5.01 2.41
N LEU A 88 14.81 -4.15 1.76
CA LEU A 88 15.71 -3.22 2.44
C LEU A 88 14.94 -2.17 3.24
N LEU A 89 13.86 -1.61 2.66
CA LEU A 89 12.99 -0.66 3.35
C LEU A 89 12.34 -1.29 4.59
N LEU A 90 11.81 -2.51 4.45
CA LEU A 90 11.25 -3.24 5.58
C LEU A 90 12.33 -3.63 6.62
N GLY A 91 13.49 -4.07 6.14
CA GLY A 91 14.67 -4.40 6.93
C GLY A 91 15.10 -3.24 7.83
N TYR A 92 15.25 -2.05 7.25
CA TYR A 92 15.64 -0.83 7.94
C TYR A 92 14.66 -0.48 9.08
N PHE A 93 13.36 -0.37 8.76
CA PHE A 93 12.40 0.08 9.76
C PHE A 93 12.10 -0.96 10.84
N LYS A 94 12.11 -2.25 10.49
CA LYS A 94 11.65 -3.32 11.39
C LYS A 94 12.78 -4.03 12.14
N TYR A 95 13.95 -4.14 11.54
CA TYR A 95 15.00 -5.04 12.03
C TYR A 95 16.32 -4.34 12.38
N THR A 96 16.52 -3.06 12.06
CA THR A 96 17.77 -2.35 12.39
C THR A 96 18.10 -2.40 13.89
N GLY A 97 17.13 -2.19 14.78
CA GLY A 97 17.36 -2.29 16.22
C GLY A 97 17.84 -3.69 16.64
N PHE A 98 17.12 -4.72 16.22
CA PHE A 98 17.47 -6.13 16.48
C PHE A 98 18.87 -6.50 15.96
N PHE A 99 19.24 -6.06 14.76
CA PHE A 99 20.56 -6.31 14.19
C PHE A 99 21.68 -5.63 14.99
N LEU A 100 21.47 -4.39 15.42
CA LEU A 100 22.44 -3.64 16.22
C LEU A 100 22.59 -4.23 17.63
N GLU A 101 21.50 -4.64 18.28
CA GLU A 101 21.53 -5.35 19.56
C GLU A 101 22.33 -6.66 19.46
N THR A 102 22.08 -7.44 18.42
CA THR A 102 22.78 -8.71 18.17
C THR A 102 24.28 -8.47 17.94
N LEU A 103 24.63 -7.46 17.14
CA LEU A 103 26.02 -7.10 16.88
C LEU A 103 26.74 -6.62 18.16
N ASN A 104 26.06 -5.83 19.00
CA ASN A 104 26.60 -5.40 20.28
C ASN A 104 26.90 -6.61 21.19
N GLY A 105 25.96 -7.56 21.27
CA GLY A 105 26.13 -8.79 22.05
C GLY A 105 27.26 -9.70 21.56
N LEU A 106 27.48 -9.79 20.24
CA LEU A 106 28.52 -10.64 19.65
C LEU A 106 29.91 -10.00 19.64
N THR A 107 29.99 -8.68 19.44
CA THR A 107 31.28 -7.97 19.27
C THR A 107 31.76 -7.29 20.54
N GLY A 108 30.92 -7.19 21.57
CA GLY A 108 31.19 -6.41 22.79
C GLY A 108 31.30 -4.90 22.54
N ARG A 109 30.99 -4.43 21.33
CA ARG A 109 30.92 -3.00 21.00
C ARG A 109 29.58 -2.44 21.43
N ALA A 110 29.56 -1.17 21.81
CA ALA A 110 28.35 -0.45 22.19
C ALA A 110 27.94 0.51 21.05
N TYR A 111 27.43 -0.04 19.95
CA TYR A 111 26.79 0.81 18.94
C TYR A 111 25.48 1.36 19.51
N ASP A 112 25.26 2.67 19.36
CA ASP A 112 23.99 3.29 19.74
C ASP A 112 22.85 2.74 18.88
N ILE A 113 21.78 2.32 19.54
CA ILE A 113 20.59 1.80 18.87
C ILE A 113 19.67 2.98 18.57
N PRO A 114 19.49 3.36 17.28
CA PRO A 114 18.62 4.46 16.94
C PRO A 114 17.16 4.11 17.26
N ASN A 115 16.43 5.06 17.83
CA ASN A 115 15.00 4.92 18.07
C ASN A 115 14.23 5.11 16.74
N ILE A 116 14.04 4.02 16.02
CA ILE A 116 13.32 4.00 14.74
C ILE A 116 11.84 3.72 15.00
N ILE A 117 10.99 4.73 14.77
CA ILE A 117 9.54 4.57 14.86
C ILE A 117 9.06 3.79 13.62
N LEU A 118 8.36 2.68 13.87
CA LEU A 118 7.86 1.78 12.84
C LEU A 118 6.62 2.38 12.16
N PRO A 119 6.61 2.58 10.83
CA PRO A 119 5.43 3.06 10.13
C PRO A 119 4.28 2.06 10.21
N LEU A 120 3.08 2.54 10.50
CA LEU A 120 1.89 1.68 10.55
C LEU A 120 1.71 0.95 9.22
N GLY A 121 1.46 -0.36 9.28
CA GLY A 121 1.18 -1.14 8.06
C GLY A 121 2.35 -1.31 7.09
N ILE A 122 3.60 -0.98 7.48
CA ILE A 122 4.78 -1.13 6.60
C ILE A 122 4.94 -2.53 6.01
N SER A 123 4.71 -3.56 6.82
CA SER A 123 4.75 -4.94 6.34
C SER A 123 3.68 -5.20 5.28
N PHE A 124 2.45 -4.72 5.50
CA PHE A 124 1.34 -4.94 4.57
C PHE A 124 1.58 -4.28 3.22
N PHE A 125 1.85 -2.97 3.17
CA PHE A 125 2.08 -2.34 1.86
C PHE A 125 3.33 -2.89 1.17
N THR A 126 4.40 -3.21 1.91
CA THR A 126 5.62 -3.79 1.31
C THR A 126 5.35 -5.15 0.67
N PHE A 127 4.60 -6.03 1.35
CA PHE A 127 4.26 -7.35 0.80
C PHE A 127 3.24 -7.25 -0.34
N THR A 128 2.24 -6.36 -0.24
CA THR A 128 1.26 -6.11 -1.30
C THR A 128 1.93 -5.59 -2.57
N GLN A 129 2.89 -4.67 -2.44
CA GLN A 129 3.67 -4.17 -3.58
C GLN A 129 4.64 -5.21 -4.14
N THR A 130 5.24 -6.03 -3.27
CA THR A 130 6.09 -7.16 -3.68
C THR A 130 5.30 -8.21 -4.47
N ALA A 131 4.09 -8.55 -4.01
CA ALA A 131 3.17 -9.41 -4.74
C ALA A 131 2.88 -8.81 -6.13
N TYR A 132 2.52 -7.52 -6.19
CA TYR A 132 2.32 -6.82 -7.45
C TYR A 132 3.52 -6.94 -8.42
N LEU A 133 4.76 -6.82 -7.95
CA LEU A 133 5.94 -7.00 -8.82
C LEU A 133 6.07 -8.43 -9.34
N ILE A 134 5.81 -9.44 -8.50
CA ILE A 134 5.81 -10.86 -8.91
C ILE A 134 4.73 -11.10 -9.97
N ASP A 135 3.58 -10.47 -9.81
CA ASP A 135 2.46 -10.62 -10.72
C ASP A 135 2.70 -9.89 -12.05
N ALA A 136 3.36 -8.73 -12.00
CA ALA A 136 3.84 -8.02 -13.18
C ALA A 136 4.93 -8.82 -13.93
N TYR A 137 5.79 -9.54 -13.20
CA TYR A 137 6.74 -10.47 -13.81
C TYR A 137 6.03 -11.60 -14.58
N ARG A 138 4.90 -12.09 -14.05
CA ARG A 138 4.04 -13.10 -14.70
C ARG A 138 3.17 -12.54 -15.83
N GLY A 139 3.12 -11.21 -15.99
CA GLY A 139 2.28 -10.54 -16.98
C GLY A 139 0.80 -10.50 -16.60
N GLU A 140 0.46 -10.67 -15.32
CA GLU A 140 -0.93 -10.72 -14.83
C GLU A 140 -1.49 -9.32 -14.48
N THR A 141 -0.66 -8.28 -14.54
CA THR A 141 -1.02 -6.90 -14.18
C THR A 141 -1.29 -5.98 -15.37
N GLN A 142 -1.35 -6.54 -16.58
CA GLN A 142 -1.55 -5.74 -17.81
C GLN A 142 -2.87 -4.96 -17.77
N GLY A 143 -2.79 -3.68 -18.11
CA GLY A 143 -3.95 -2.79 -18.20
C GLY A 143 -4.38 -2.15 -16.88
N TYR A 144 -3.63 -2.35 -15.79
CA TYR A 144 -3.91 -1.67 -14.53
C TYR A 144 -3.52 -0.19 -14.62
N SER A 145 -4.48 0.68 -14.32
CA SER A 145 -4.20 2.11 -14.19
C SER A 145 -3.46 2.39 -12.89
N PHE A 146 -2.65 3.45 -12.88
CA PHE A 146 -1.99 3.94 -11.66
C PHE A 146 -3.01 4.15 -10.53
N LEU A 147 -4.18 4.69 -10.85
CA LEU A 147 -5.24 4.92 -9.88
C LEU A 147 -5.74 3.63 -9.22
N THR A 148 -5.96 2.60 -10.02
CA THR A 148 -6.39 1.27 -9.55
C THR A 148 -5.33 0.63 -8.66
N TYR A 149 -4.05 0.79 -9.04
CA TYR A 149 -2.93 0.32 -8.24
C TYR A 149 -2.80 1.07 -6.91
N CYS A 150 -2.92 2.41 -6.92
CA CYS A 150 -2.93 3.21 -5.69
C CYS A 150 -4.05 2.76 -4.75
N LEU A 151 -5.25 2.54 -5.27
CA LEU A 151 -6.37 2.05 -4.46
C LEU A 151 -6.05 0.67 -3.87
N PHE A 152 -5.56 -0.26 -4.69
CA PHE A 152 -5.18 -1.60 -4.22
C PHE A 152 -4.21 -1.57 -3.04
N VAL A 153 -3.18 -0.72 -3.10
CA VAL A 153 -2.19 -0.61 -2.03
C VAL A 153 -2.75 0.12 -0.81
N THR A 154 -3.54 1.17 -1.01
CA THR A 154 -3.90 2.09 0.08
C THR A 154 -5.21 1.76 0.79
N ILE A 155 -6.12 1.00 0.16
CA ILE A 155 -7.48 0.74 0.63
C ILE A 155 -7.53 0.46 2.13
N PHE A 156 -8.07 1.42 2.89
CA PHE A 156 -7.87 1.50 4.33
C PHE A 156 -8.27 0.23 5.12
N PRO A 157 -9.36 -0.50 4.80
CA PRO A 157 -9.69 -1.75 5.49
C PRO A 157 -8.59 -2.81 5.40
N HIS A 158 -7.82 -2.80 4.31
CA HIS A 158 -6.76 -3.78 4.08
C HIS A 158 -5.41 -3.34 4.63
N LEU A 159 -5.03 -2.06 4.45
CA LEU A 159 -3.70 -1.54 4.72
C LEU A 159 -3.19 -1.77 6.15
N ILE A 160 -4.10 -1.86 7.13
CA ILE A 160 -3.75 -1.99 8.55
C ILE A 160 -3.99 -3.41 9.09
N ALA A 161 -5.05 -4.09 8.64
CA ALA A 161 -5.55 -5.30 9.30
C ALA A 161 -6.09 -6.38 8.35
N GLY A 162 -5.97 -6.22 7.03
CA GLY A 162 -6.45 -7.23 6.09
C GLY A 162 -5.43 -8.35 5.82
N PRO A 163 -5.88 -9.58 5.50
CA PRO A 163 -4.98 -10.65 5.06
C PRO A 163 -4.22 -10.22 3.80
N ILE A 164 -3.02 -10.73 3.53
CA ILE A 164 -2.29 -10.40 2.28
C ILE A 164 -3.15 -10.81 1.07
N ILE A 165 -3.54 -9.83 0.24
CA ILE A 165 -4.50 -10.04 -0.86
C ILE A 165 -3.76 -10.13 -2.19
N TYR A 166 -4.14 -11.11 -3.02
CA TYR A 166 -3.66 -11.21 -4.39
C TYR A 166 -4.35 -10.17 -5.30
N HIS A 167 -3.56 -9.44 -6.08
CA HIS A 167 -4.04 -8.44 -7.04
C HIS A 167 -5.15 -9.00 -7.96
N LYS A 168 -4.99 -10.25 -8.44
CA LYS A 168 -5.87 -10.93 -9.40
C LYS A 168 -7.29 -11.11 -8.87
N SER A 169 -7.47 -11.27 -7.57
CA SER A 169 -8.78 -11.42 -6.97
C SER A 169 -9.42 -10.08 -6.60
N MET A 170 -8.61 -9.07 -6.24
CA MET A 170 -9.11 -7.80 -5.71
C MET A 170 -9.33 -6.74 -6.78
N ILE A 171 -8.35 -6.52 -7.66
CA ILE A 171 -8.38 -5.42 -8.64
C ILE A 171 -9.59 -5.49 -9.58
N PRO A 172 -9.99 -6.67 -10.11
CA PRO A 172 -11.18 -6.76 -10.95
C PRO A 172 -12.46 -6.30 -10.23
N GLN A 173 -12.50 -6.36 -8.90
CA GLN A 173 -13.67 -5.93 -8.13
C GLN A 173 -13.82 -4.41 -8.14
N PHE A 174 -12.73 -3.64 -8.19
CA PHE A 174 -12.82 -2.17 -8.24
C PHE A 174 -13.48 -1.64 -9.52
N SER A 175 -13.47 -2.43 -10.59
CA SER A 175 -14.06 -2.09 -11.88
C SER A 175 -15.48 -2.62 -12.08
N ARG A 176 -16.02 -3.40 -11.13
CA ARG A 176 -17.39 -3.94 -11.25
C ARG A 176 -18.43 -2.84 -11.05
N LEU A 177 -19.24 -2.59 -12.08
CA LEU A 177 -20.31 -1.57 -12.05
C LEU A 177 -21.29 -1.76 -10.89
N ARG A 178 -21.56 -3.00 -10.48
CA ARG A 178 -22.41 -3.30 -9.32
C ARG A 178 -21.93 -2.63 -8.02
N ASN A 179 -20.63 -2.38 -7.88
CA ASN A 179 -20.07 -1.77 -6.68
C ASN A 179 -20.31 -0.25 -6.61
N PHE A 180 -20.82 0.35 -7.68
CA PHE A 180 -21.13 1.78 -7.79
C PHE A 180 -22.63 2.07 -7.59
N VAL A 181 -23.41 1.09 -7.14
CA VAL A 181 -24.87 1.20 -6.96
C VAL A 181 -25.20 0.88 -5.50
N ILE A 182 -26.10 1.67 -4.91
CA ILE A 182 -26.74 1.33 -3.64
C ILE A 182 -27.87 0.35 -3.99
N ASN A 183 -27.78 -0.89 -3.49
CA ASN A 183 -28.86 -1.88 -3.63
C ASN A 183 -30.13 -1.41 -2.91
#